data_AF-A0A2M8GUA0-F1
#
_entry.id   AF-A0A2M8GUA0-F1
#
_cell.length_a   1.000
_cell.length_b   1.000
_cell.length_c   1.000
_cell.angle_alpha   90.00
_cell.angle_beta   90.00
_cell.angle_gamma   90.00
#
_symmetry.space_group_name_H-M   'P 1'
#
loop_
_entity.id
_entity.type
_entity.pdbx_description
1 polymer ?
#
loop_
_entity_poly.entity_id
_entity_poly.type
_entity_poly.pdbx_seq_one_letter_code
_entity_poly.pdbx_strand_id
1 'polypeptide(L)'
;GLCYAALYFFVFTALIKALDLKTPGREDESEAKVVANTSNDELAKNITMAFGGKENIKDLDACITRLRVTVNDGSKVDTNRLKELGAAGVFAKGDNFQAVFGTHSEIIKGQMETLA
;
A
#
# COMPACT_ATOMS: atom_id res chain seq x y z
N GLY A 1 -37.59 -4.43 5.00
CA GLY A 1 -37.67 -5.90 5.04
C GLY A 1 -36.64 -6.45 6.00
N LEU A 2 -37.04 -6.74 7.24
CA LEU A 2 -36.15 -7.21 8.31
C LEU A 2 -35.63 -8.64 8.06
N CYS A 3 -36.52 -9.52 7.56
CA CYS A 3 -36.16 -10.89 7.19
C CYS A 3 -35.11 -10.94 6.06
N TYR A 4 -35.21 -10.01 5.10
CA TYR A 4 -34.24 -9.91 4.01
C TYR A 4 -32.87 -9.48 4.53
N ALA A 5 -32.81 -8.50 5.45
CA ALA A 5 -31.57 -8.06 6.07
C ALA A 5 -30.91 -9.18 6.89
N ALA A 6 -31.70 -9.94 7.66
CA ALA A 6 -31.19 -11.09 8.40
C ALA A 6 -30.64 -12.16 7.44
N LEU A 7 -31.39 -12.53 6.41
CA LEU A 7 -30.96 -13.52 5.43
C LEU A 7 -29.68 -13.10 4.71
N TYR A 8 -29.58 -11.85 4.26
CA TYR A 8 -28.36 -11.31 3.66
C TYR A 8 -27.18 -11.37 4.63
N PHE A 9 -27.37 -10.93 5.88
CA PHE A 9 -26.31 -10.93 6.89
C PHE A 9 -25.76 -12.33 7.14
N PHE A 10 -26.62 -13.33 7.34
CA PHE A 10 -26.19 -14.70 7.60
C PHE A 10 -25.54 -15.34 6.37
N VAL A 11 -26.07 -15.11 5.16
CA VAL A 11 -25.49 -15.63 3.90
C VAL A 11 -24.12 -15.01 3.63
N PHE A 12 -24.00 -13.68 3.66
CA PHE A 12 -22.71 -12.99 3.46
C PHE A 12 -21.69 -13.38 4.52
N THR A 13 -22.10 -13.45 5.80
CA THR A 13 -21.19 -13.85 6.89
C THR A 13 -20.71 -15.29 6.73
N ALA A 14 -21.59 -16.22 6.34
CA ALA A 14 -21.22 -17.60 6.09
C ALA A 14 -20.26 -17.71 4.89
N LEU A 15 -20.51 -16.96 3.81
CA LEU A 15 -19.64 -16.92 2.64
C LEU A 15 -18.25 -16.34 2.97
N ILE A 16 -18.16 -15.22 3.69
CA ILE A 16 -16.87 -14.60 4.08
C ILE A 16 -16.04 -15.53 4.98
N LYS A 17 -16.69 -16.25 5.90
CA LYS A 17 -16.00 -17.19 6.80
C LYS A 17 -15.60 -18.50 6.11
N ALA A 18 -16.43 -19.02 5.21
CA ALA A 18 -16.20 -20.31 4.54
C ALA A 18 -15.28 -20.21 3.30
N LEU A 19 -15.31 -19.09 2.57
CA LEU A 19 -14.55 -18.90 1.33
C LEU A 19 -13.29 -18.03 1.50
N ASP A 20 -12.94 -17.62 2.73
CA ASP A 20 -11.82 -16.72 3.04
C ASP A 20 -11.75 -15.51 2.09
N LEU A 21 -12.92 -14.94 1.76
CA LEU A 21 -12.99 -13.79 0.89
C LEU A 21 -12.28 -12.62 1.58
N LYS A 22 -11.23 -12.11 0.92
CA LYS A 22 -10.36 -11.04 1.40
C LYS A 22 -11.14 -9.71 1.42
N THR A 23 -11.98 -9.56 2.43
CA THR A 23 -12.76 -8.34 2.66
C THR A 23 -11.83 -7.22 3.10
N PRO A 24 -12.03 -5.98 2.62
CA PRO A 24 -11.21 -4.83 3.03
C PRO A 24 -11.13 -4.74 4.56
N GLY A 25 -9.92 -4.80 5.13
CA GLY A 25 -9.69 -4.83 6.59
C GLY A 25 -9.36 -6.21 7.20
N ARG A 26 -9.40 -7.30 6.42
CA ARG A 26 -8.88 -8.64 6.78
C ARG A 26 -7.61 -8.93 5.97
N GLU A 27 -6.64 -8.02 6.09
CA GLU A 27 -5.27 -8.23 5.65
C GLU A 27 -4.50 -8.76 6.86
N ASP A 28 -3.67 -9.79 6.67
CA ASP A 28 -2.93 -10.43 7.76
C ASP A 28 -2.12 -9.38 8.55
N GLU A 29 -2.36 -9.27 9.86
CA GLU A 29 -1.61 -8.40 10.78
C GLU A 29 -0.09 -8.67 10.78
N SER A 30 0.34 -9.75 10.11
CA SER A 30 1.74 -10.10 9.92
C SER A 30 2.49 -9.08 9.05
N GLU A 31 1.83 -8.42 8.09
CA GLU A 31 2.47 -7.42 7.22
C GLU A 31 2.73 -6.08 7.94
N ALA A 32 1.97 -5.76 9.00
CA ALA A 32 2.13 -4.54 9.78
C ALA A 32 3.34 -4.54 10.72
N LYS A 33 3.99 -5.69 10.96
CA LYS A 33 5.10 -5.80 11.93
C LYS A 33 6.41 -5.18 11.46
N VAL A 34 6.63 -5.00 10.16
CA VAL A 34 7.88 -4.42 9.64
C VAL A 34 7.93 -2.90 9.90
N VAL A 35 6.78 -2.23 9.90
CA VAL A 35 6.67 -0.77 10.05
C VAL A 35 6.97 -0.29 11.48
N ALA A 36 6.78 -1.14 12.49
CA ALA A 36 6.94 -0.74 13.90
C ALA A 36 8.39 -0.72 14.41
N ASN A 37 9.34 -1.35 13.72
CA ASN A 37 10.74 -1.51 14.20
C ASN A 37 11.80 -0.94 13.25
N THR A 38 11.42 -0.42 12.09
CA THR A 38 12.36 0.16 11.12
C THR A 38 12.35 1.67 11.28
N SER A 39 13.55 2.27 11.36
CA SER A 39 13.67 3.73 11.41
C SER A 39 12.98 4.30 10.17
N ASN A 40 12.12 5.31 10.34
CA ASN A 40 11.28 5.83 9.26
C ASN A 40 12.13 6.16 7.98
N ASP A 41 13.40 6.56 8.18
CA ASP A 41 14.40 6.82 7.13
C ASP A 41 14.76 5.58 6.28
N GLU A 42 14.92 4.43 6.92
CA GLU A 42 15.16 3.16 6.24
C GLU A 42 13.92 2.71 5.47
N LEU A 43 12.72 3.03 5.97
CA LEU A 43 11.46 2.71 5.31
C LEU A 43 11.32 3.51 4.01
N ALA A 44 11.58 4.82 4.06
CA ALA A 44 11.65 5.68 2.87
C ALA A 44 12.71 5.20 1.85
N LYS A 45 13.88 4.76 2.33
CA LYS A 45 14.95 4.23 1.48
C LYS A 45 14.54 2.90 0.81
N ASN A 46 13.92 2.00 1.55
CA ASN A 46 13.41 0.73 1.03
C ASN A 46 12.28 0.94 0.02
N ILE A 47 11.36 1.89 0.27
CA ILE A 47 10.31 2.27 -0.69
C ILE A 47 10.94 2.85 -1.97
N THR A 48 11.94 3.71 -1.83
CA THR A 48 12.68 4.27 -2.98
C THR A 48 13.36 3.17 -3.81
N MET A 49 13.99 2.19 -3.15
CA MET A 49 14.57 1.03 -3.83
C MET A 49 13.50 0.16 -4.49
N ALA A 50 12.33 -0.02 -3.86
CA ALA A 50 11.22 -0.78 -4.41
C ALA A 50 10.63 -0.12 -5.68
N PHE A 51 10.76 1.20 -5.83
CA PHE A 51 10.44 1.89 -7.09
C PHE A 51 11.54 1.82 -8.15
N GLY A 52 12.63 1.07 -7.91
CA GLY A 52 13.77 0.94 -8.83
C GLY A 52 14.90 1.93 -8.56
N GLY A 53 14.90 2.59 -7.39
CA GLY A 53 15.89 3.57 -6.98
C GLY A 53 15.55 5.01 -7.39
N LYS A 54 16.29 5.97 -6.83
CA LYS A 54 16.08 7.42 -7.05
C LYS A 54 16.19 7.79 -8.53
N GLU A 55 17.08 7.13 -9.26
CA GLU A 55 17.28 7.29 -10.70
C GLU A 55 16.09 6.81 -11.56
N ASN A 56 15.24 5.93 -11.03
CA ASN A 56 14.03 5.48 -11.71
C ASN A 56 12.81 6.37 -11.43
N ILE A 57 12.86 7.21 -10.37
CA ILE A 57 11.76 8.10 -10.00
C ILE A 57 11.90 9.41 -10.78
N LYS A 58 10.92 9.70 -11.61
CA LYS A 58 10.86 10.94 -12.40
C LYS A 58 10.14 12.06 -11.64
N ASP A 59 9.07 11.72 -10.96
CA ASP A 59 8.23 12.67 -10.23
C ASP A 59 7.61 11.98 -9.02
N LEU A 60 7.61 12.66 -7.87
CA LEU A 60 7.09 12.12 -6.62
C LEU A 60 6.14 13.15 -5.99
N ASP A 61 4.88 12.76 -5.89
CA ASP A 61 3.81 13.55 -5.31
C ASP A 61 3.15 12.74 -4.21
N ALA A 62 2.80 13.35 -3.09
CA ALA A 62 2.05 12.66 -2.04
C ALA A 62 0.86 13.49 -1.59
N CYS A 63 -0.28 12.83 -1.57
CA CYS A 63 -1.51 13.28 -0.95
C CYS A 63 -1.58 12.75 0.50
N ILE A 64 -2.63 13.12 1.23
CA ILE A 64 -2.87 12.75 2.64
C ILE A 64 -2.80 11.23 2.88
N THR A 65 -3.29 10.41 1.93
CA THR A 65 -3.37 8.95 2.09
C THR A 65 -2.74 8.14 0.96
N ARG A 66 -2.19 8.82 -0.06
CA ARG A 66 -1.65 8.17 -1.28
C ARG A 66 -0.36 8.83 -1.72
N LEU A 67 0.65 8.01 -1.99
CA LEU A 67 1.88 8.39 -2.66
C LEU A 67 1.75 8.09 -4.16
N ARG A 68 1.87 9.11 -5.00
CA ARG A 68 1.89 8.99 -6.45
C ARG A 68 3.33 9.16 -6.94
N VAL A 69 3.85 8.13 -7.58
CA VAL A 69 5.22 8.10 -8.11
C VAL A 69 5.15 7.88 -9.61
N THR A 70 5.76 8.77 -10.37
CA THR A 70 5.99 8.56 -11.80
C THR A 70 7.39 8.00 -11.98
N VAL A 71 7.52 6.84 -12.61
CA VAL A 71 8.81 6.20 -12.86
C VAL A 71 9.20 6.31 -14.34
N ASN A 72 10.48 6.06 -14.64
CA ASN A 72 10.98 5.97 -16.02
C ASN A 72 10.83 4.55 -16.59
N ASP A 73 10.97 3.53 -15.74
CA ASP A 73 10.86 2.12 -16.11
C ASP A 73 9.99 1.37 -15.09
N GLY A 74 8.78 0.99 -15.51
CA GLY A 74 7.84 0.24 -14.69
C GLY A 74 8.28 -1.20 -14.38
N SER A 75 9.23 -1.76 -15.13
CA SER A 75 9.71 -3.14 -14.92
C SER A 75 10.58 -3.28 -13.67
N LYS A 76 11.16 -2.17 -13.21
CA LYS A 76 11.99 -2.10 -12.00
C LYS A 76 11.17 -1.86 -10.73
N VAL A 77 9.85 -1.69 -10.85
CA VAL A 77 8.98 -1.42 -9.71
C VAL A 77 8.50 -2.74 -9.12
N ASP A 78 8.84 -2.96 -7.85
CA ASP A 78 8.42 -4.13 -7.10
C ASP A 78 7.16 -3.81 -6.28
N THR A 79 6.01 -4.12 -6.87
CA THR A 79 4.71 -3.92 -6.23
C THR A 79 4.48 -4.84 -5.02
N ASN A 80 5.16 -5.99 -4.95
CA ASN A 80 5.05 -6.88 -3.79
C ASN A 80 5.82 -6.30 -2.62
N ARG A 81 7.04 -5.83 -2.88
CA ARG A 81 7.86 -5.16 -1.86
C ARG A 81 7.17 -3.94 -1.27
N LEU A 82 6.47 -3.15 -2.08
CA LEU A 82 5.70 -2.00 -1.61
C LEU A 82 4.56 -2.39 -0.65
N LYS A 83 3.89 -3.53 -0.88
CA LYS A 83 2.87 -4.06 0.05
C LYS A 83 3.51 -4.54 1.35
N GLU A 84 4.63 -5.26 1.28
CA GLU A 84 5.40 -5.67 2.46
C GLU A 84 5.88 -4.49 3.31
N LEU A 85 6.15 -3.35 2.67
CA LEU A 85 6.56 -2.11 3.33
C LEU A 85 5.39 -1.31 3.93
N GLY A 86 4.16 -1.83 3.87
CA GLY A 86 2.98 -1.25 4.50
C GLY A 86 2.02 -0.52 3.55
N ALA A 87 2.12 -0.71 2.24
CA ALA A 87 1.10 -0.22 1.31
C ALA A 87 -0.16 -1.10 1.40
N ALA A 88 -1.28 -0.52 1.81
CA ALA A 88 -2.60 -1.15 1.77
C ALA A 88 -3.07 -1.44 0.33
N GLY A 89 -2.42 -0.84 -0.67
CA GLY A 89 -2.66 -1.15 -2.07
C GLY A 89 -1.74 -0.38 -2.99
N VAL A 90 -1.36 -0.99 -4.11
CA VAL A 90 -0.53 -0.37 -5.15
C VAL A 90 -1.23 -0.51 -6.49
N PHE A 91 -1.42 0.61 -7.17
CA PHE A 91 -2.07 0.70 -8.47
C PHE A 91 -1.07 1.21 -9.50
N ALA A 92 -0.88 0.47 -10.59
CA ALA A 92 -0.03 0.87 -11.71
C ALA A 92 -0.89 1.24 -12.92
N LYS A 93 -0.60 2.38 -13.55
CA LYS A 93 -1.20 2.82 -14.80
C LYS A 93 -0.11 3.35 -15.73
N GLY A 94 0.40 2.47 -16.59
CA GLY A 94 1.61 2.74 -17.38
C GLY A 94 2.78 3.02 -16.44
N ASP A 95 3.43 4.17 -16.62
CA ASP A 95 4.58 4.59 -15.81
C ASP A 95 4.19 5.34 -14.51
N ASN A 96 2.89 5.47 -14.23
CA ASN A 96 2.38 6.13 -13.02
C ASN A 96 1.97 5.07 -12.00
N PHE A 97 2.59 5.09 -10.84
CA PHE A 97 2.27 4.23 -9.70
C PHE A 97 1.60 5.03 -8.59
N GLN A 98 0.62 4.43 -7.92
CA GLN A 98 -0.07 5.00 -6.78
C GLN A 98 -0.08 3.97 -5.65
N ALA A 99 0.61 4.25 -4.57
CA ALA A 99 0.64 3.42 -3.38
C ALA A 99 -0.14 4.10 -2.25
N VAL A 100 -1.05 3.35 -1.61
CA VAL A 100 -1.90 3.83 -0.52
C VAL A 100 -1.27 3.38 0.80
N PHE A 101 -0.70 4.30 1.57
CA PHE A 101 -0.08 3.99 2.87
C PHE A 101 -0.94 4.46 4.07
N GLY A 102 -2.18 4.92 3.82
CA GLY A 102 -3.07 5.39 4.88
C GLY A 102 -2.52 6.63 5.58
N THR A 103 -2.72 6.75 6.91
CA THR A 103 -2.21 7.88 7.72
C THR A 103 -0.69 7.99 7.78
N HIS A 104 0.04 6.98 7.29
CA HIS A 104 1.50 6.97 7.25
C HIS A 104 2.09 7.59 5.96
N SER A 105 1.25 7.93 4.96
CA SER A 105 1.71 8.52 3.69
C SER A 105 2.47 9.83 3.86
N GLU A 106 2.05 10.69 4.79
CA GLU A 106 2.64 12.03 4.97
C GLU A 106 4.05 11.96 5.58
N ILE A 107 4.25 11.04 6.55
CA ILE A 107 5.54 10.80 7.22
C ILE A 107 6.55 10.22 6.22
N ILE A 108 6.13 9.24 5.42
CA ILE A 108 6.98 8.57 4.44
C ILE A 108 7.46 9.56 3.36
N LYS A 109 6.56 10.43 2.85
CA LYS A 109 6.91 11.45 1.86
C LYS A 109 8.01 12.38 2.38
N GLY A 110 7.83 12.95 3.57
CA GLY A 110 8.77 13.92 4.14
C GLY A 110 10.20 13.38 4.24
N GLN A 111 10.34 12.07 4.44
CA GLN A 111 11.64 11.43 4.53
C GLN A 111 12.21 11.01 3.18
N MET A 112 11.37 10.57 2.24
CA MET A 112 11.83 10.37 0.86
C MET A 112 12.35 11.67 0.26
N GLU A 113 11.74 12.82 0.59
CA GLU A 113 12.17 14.15 0.16
C GLU A 113 13.47 14.60 0.84
N THR A 114 13.70 14.21 2.10
CA THR A 114 14.95 14.48 2.83
C THR A 114 16.12 13.61 2.34
N LEU A 115 15.82 12.42 1.80
CA LEU A 115 16.79 11.48 1.22
C LEU A 115 17.00 11.67 -0.29
N ALA A 116 16.13 12.45 -0.95
CA ALA A 116 16.25 12.88 -2.34
C ALA A 116 17.15 14.12 -2.49
#